data_AF-A0A9P0J5A3-F1
#
_entry.id   AF-A0A9P0J5A3-F1
#
_cell.length_a   1.000
_cell.length_b   1.000
_cell.length_c   1.000
_cell.angle_alpha   90.00
_cell.angle_beta   90.00
_cell.angle_gamma   90.00
#
_symmetry.space_group_name_H-M   'P 1'
#
loop_
_entity.id
_entity.type
_entity.pdbx_description
1 polymer ?
#
loop_
_entity_poly.entity_id
_entity_poly.type
_entity_poly.pdbx_seq_one_letter_code
_entity_poly.pdbx_strand_id
1 'polypeptide(L)'
;MELYGNTLVKPTTNSYLIKKSAQLIDITDETVRKHCLPIVQLDALKYKERDTIETIFKYWKNNNGFNITLMWDKRVRNYLGTRYDHRNNVFDWDLHMTLHYIDGGNRITNREYTYWRDTGVAYTFLETDCTEPNYTFALALLKDGDKITAIDYFGDIINGPFPSFGLDCEDDDMLKMGNMQPLKRSVDLTERNLTRMLYEIENQKPYKHKGKTDNLGVIITELPKVKIQEVQSYITSS
;
A
#
# COMPACT_ATOMS: atom_id res chain seq x y z
N MET A 1 -1.96 5.65 -1.66
CA MET A 1 -1.58 4.71 -0.60
C MET A 1 -1.21 3.34 -1.16
N GLU A 2 -2.14 2.60 -1.79
CA GLU A 2 -1.84 1.24 -2.32
C GLU A 2 -0.64 1.20 -3.28
N LEU A 3 -0.62 2.07 -4.30
CA LEU A 3 0.49 2.15 -5.25
C LEU A 3 1.85 2.49 -4.60
N TYR A 4 1.82 3.08 -3.40
CA TYR A 4 3.02 3.49 -2.66
C TYR A 4 3.55 2.39 -1.73
N GLY A 5 2.67 1.63 -1.09
CA GLY A 5 3.07 0.75 0.03
C GLY A 5 2.64 -0.71 -0.09
N ASN A 6 1.87 -1.10 -1.10
CA ASN A 6 1.40 -2.47 -1.23
C ASN A 6 2.04 -3.20 -2.41
N THR A 7 2.39 -4.47 -2.22
CA THR A 7 2.70 -5.41 -3.30
C THR A 7 1.47 -5.74 -4.15
N LEU A 8 0.29 -5.81 -3.53
CA LEU A 8 -0.98 -6.04 -4.21
C LEU A 8 -1.91 -4.83 -4.06
N VAL A 9 -2.65 -4.51 -5.11
CA VAL A 9 -3.60 -3.41 -5.14
C VAL A 9 -5.00 -3.91 -5.48
N LYS A 10 -6.02 -3.08 -5.22
CA LYS A 10 -7.39 -3.38 -5.64
C LYS A 10 -7.51 -3.35 -7.17
N PRO A 11 -8.46 -4.10 -7.76
CA PRO A 11 -8.76 -4.01 -9.20
C PRO A 11 -9.09 -2.59 -9.68
N THR A 12 -9.73 -1.79 -8.83
CA THR A 12 -10.04 -0.38 -9.10
C THR A 12 -8.76 0.47 -9.18
N THR A 13 -7.81 0.27 -8.26
CA THR A 13 -6.50 0.92 -8.25
C THR A 13 -5.66 0.50 -9.46
N ASN A 14 -5.68 -0.79 -9.83
CA ASN A 14 -4.99 -1.27 -11.04
C ASN A 14 -5.59 -0.62 -12.30
N SER A 15 -6.92 -0.57 -12.41
CA SER A 15 -7.62 0.10 -13.51
C SER A 15 -7.29 1.60 -13.57
N TYR A 16 -7.18 2.26 -12.42
CA TYR A 16 -6.73 3.65 -12.33
C TYR A 16 -5.29 3.81 -12.83
N LEU A 17 -4.37 2.93 -12.40
CA LEU A 17 -2.97 2.93 -12.84
C LEU A 17 -2.87 2.79 -14.36
N ILE A 18 -3.60 1.88 -14.98
CA ILE A 18 -3.60 1.69 -16.45
C ILE A 18 -4.02 2.98 -17.16
N LYS A 19 -5.15 3.57 -16.73
CA LYS A 19 -5.70 4.81 -17.32
C LYS A 19 -4.73 5.97 -17.18
N LYS A 20 -4.12 6.13 -15.99
CA LYS A 20 -3.14 7.18 -15.75
C LYS A 20 -1.83 6.96 -16.48
N SER A 21 -1.38 5.71 -16.59
CA SER A 21 -0.18 5.38 -17.35
C SER A 21 -0.33 5.74 -18.83
N ALA A 22 -1.52 5.56 -19.41
CA ALA A 22 -1.80 6.04 -20.77
C ALA A 22 -1.61 7.57 -20.91
N GLN A 23 -2.08 8.35 -19.94
CA GLN A 23 -1.89 9.81 -19.92
C GLN A 23 -0.42 10.20 -19.69
N LEU A 24 0.30 9.44 -18.85
CA LEU A 24 1.71 9.68 -18.53
C LEU A 24 2.65 9.41 -19.71
N ILE A 25 2.28 8.50 -20.62
CA ILE A 25 3.03 8.28 -21.86
C ILE A 25 3.06 9.57 -22.70
N ASP A 26 1.94 10.26 -22.82
CA ASP A 26 1.85 11.49 -23.64
C ASP A 26 2.63 12.66 -23.03
N ILE A 27 2.96 12.61 -21.74
CA ILE A 27 3.72 13.64 -21.01
C ILE A 27 5.22 13.62 -21.36
N THR A 28 5.70 12.61 -22.08
CA THR A 28 7.07 12.65 -22.61
C THR A 28 7.22 13.73 -23.70
N ASP A 29 6.12 14.10 -24.36
CA ASP A 29 6.04 15.28 -25.21
C ASP A 29 6.02 16.57 -24.37
N GLU A 30 6.94 17.49 -24.68
CA GLU A 30 7.09 18.74 -23.94
C GLU A 30 5.86 19.65 -24.02
N THR A 31 5.17 19.68 -25.17
CA THR A 31 4.00 20.53 -25.38
C THR A 31 2.81 20.05 -24.54
N VAL A 32 2.55 18.75 -24.56
CA VAL A 32 1.51 18.11 -23.75
C VAL A 32 1.84 18.23 -22.27
N ARG A 33 3.10 18.00 -21.88
CA ARG A 33 3.56 18.14 -20.49
C ARG A 33 3.33 19.54 -19.95
N LYS A 34 3.71 20.59 -20.69
CA LYS A 34 3.53 21.98 -20.22
C LYS A 34 2.05 22.34 -20.02
N HIS A 35 1.16 21.72 -20.79
CA HIS A 35 -0.29 21.91 -20.64
C HIS A 35 -0.86 21.12 -19.44
N CYS A 36 -0.49 19.84 -19.31
CA CYS A 36 -1.09 18.93 -18.34
C CYS A 36 -0.41 18.92 -16.96
N LEU A 37 0.91 19.10 -16.91
CA LEU A 37 1.75 19.03 -15.71
C LEU A 37 2.86 20.10 -15.75
N PRO A 38 2.51 21.41 -15.69
CA PRO A 38 3.49 22.49 -15.79
C PRO A 38 4.55 22.51 -14.69
N ILE A 39 4.26 21.86 -13.55
CA ILE A 39 5.20 21.73 -12.42
C ILE A 39 6.28 20.65 -12.64
N VAL A 40 6.05 19.72 -13.58
CA VAL A 40 6.98 18.62 -13.85
C VAL A 40 7.94 19.02 -14.96
N GLN A 41 9.22 19.19 -14.60
CA GLN A 41 10.30 19.52 -15.53
C GLN A 41 11.15 18.28 -15.79
N LEU A 42 11.31 17.92 -17.07
CA LEU A 42 12.16 16.80 -17.52
C LEU A 42 13.41 17.30 -18.25
N ASP A 43 13.70 18.60 -18.17
CA ASP A 43 14.71 19.26 -19.01
C ASP A 43 16.13 18.82 -18.65
N ALA A 44 16.37 18.45 -17.39
CA ALA A 44 17.63 17.89 -16.92
C ALA A 44 17.86 16.44 -17.36
N LEU A 45 16.83 15.72 -17.82
CA LEU A 45 16.95 14.33 -18.27
C LEU A 45 17.41 14.25 -19.72
N LYS A 46 18.35 13.34 -19.98
CA LYS A 46 18.79 12.97 -21.33
C LYS A 46 17.67 12.28 -22.09
N TYR A 47 17.70 12.35 -23.41
CA TYR A 47 16.70 11.68 -24.27
C TYR A 47 16.50 10.19 -23.92
N LYS A 48 17.60 9.44 -23.72
CA LYS A 48 17.54 8.04 -23.30
C LYS A 48 16.80 7.82 -21.98
N GLU A 49 16.91 8.74 -21.03
CA GLU A 49 16.24 8.65 -19.73
C GLU A 49 14.73 8.92 -19.89
N ARG A 50 14.36 9.84 -20.76
CA ARG A 50 12.96 10.10 -21.14
C ARG A 50 12.33 8.89 -21.83
N ASP A 51 13.04 8.26 -22.76
CA ASP A 51 12.59 7.02 -23.42
C ASP A 51 12.41 5.87 -22.42
N THR A 52 13.27 5.82 -21.39
CA THR A 52 13.18 4.84 -20.31
C THR A 52 11.92 5.08 -19.47
N ILE A 53 11.62 6.34 -19.14
CA ILE A 53 10.37 6.72 -18.45
C ILE A 53 9.14 6.31 -19.28
N GLU A 54 9.15 6.57 -20.58
CA GLU A 54 8.07 6.14 -21.48
C GLU A 54 7.88 4.63 -21.46
N THR A 55 8.99 3.88 -21.47
CA THR A 55 8.99 2.42 -21.41
C THR A 55 8.38 1.92 -20.10
N ILE A 56 8.67 2.58 -18.97
CA ILE A 56 8.06 2.27 -17.66
C ILE A 56 6.54 2.49 -17.72
N PHE A 57 6.07 3.62 -18.27
CA PHE A 57 4.63 3.89 -18.37
C PHE A 57 3.91 2.93 -19.33
N LYS A 58 4.55 2.54 -20.43
CA LYS A 58 4.03 1.48 -21.33
C LYS A 58 3.91 0.15 -20.60
N TYR A 59 4.88 -0.20 -19.76
CA TYR A 59 4.82 -1.40 -18.93
C TYR A 59 3.65 -1.36 -17.95
N TRP A 60 3.48 -0.26 -17.20
CA TRP A 60 2.35 -0.10 -16.27
C TRP A 60 0.99 -0.14 -16.97
N LYS A 61 0.88 0.42 -18.18
CA LYS A 61 -0.33 0.37 -19.00
C LYS A 61 -0.68 -1.04 -19.47
N ASN A 62 0.33 -1.80 -19.91
CA ASN A 62 0.13 -3.13 -20.48
C ASN A 62 -0.01 -4.23 -19.42
N ASN A 63 0.39 -3.95 -18.17
CA ASN A 63 0.08 -4.71 -16.96
C ASN A 63 0.08 -6.25 -17.10
N ASN A 64 1.06 -6.81 -17.81
CA ASN A 64 1.10 -8.22 -18.16
C ASN A 64 2.32 -8.90 -17.53
N GLY A 65 2.07 -10.00 -16.82
CA GLY A 65 3.11 -10.95 -16.41
C GLY A 65 4.05 -10.42 -15.31
N PHE A 66 3.51 -10.15 -14.12
CA PHE A 66 4.31 -9.78 -12.95
C PHE A 66 3.80 -10.49 -11.70
N ASN A 67 4.53 -11.50 -11.24
CA ASN A 67 4.19 -12.20 -10.00
C ASN A 67 4.97 -11.60 -8.82
N ILE A 68 4.50 -10.43 -8.36
CA ILE A 68 5.12 -9.72 -7.25
C ILE A 68 5.07 -10.51 -5.93
N THR A 69 4.03 -11.31 -5.71
CA THR A 69 3.91 -12.17 -4.52
C THR A 69 5.05 -13.19 -4.44
N LEU A 70 5.38 -13.82 -5.57
CA LEU A 70 6.53 -14.74 -5.64
C LEU A 70 7.85 -14.02 -5.39
N MET A 71 8.02 -12.80 -5.93
CA MET A 71 9.25 -12.02 -5.73
C MET A 71 9.40 -11.58 -4.27
N TRP A 72 8.32 -11.14 -3.63
CA TRP A 72 8.27 -10.84 -2.21
C TRP A 72 8.68 -12.05 -1.38
N ASP A 73 8.05 -13.21 -1.60
CA ASP A 73 8.35 -14.44 -0.86
C ASP A 73 9.82 -14.87 -1.01
N LYS A 74 10.34 -14.85 -2.24
CA LYS A 74 11.75 -15.14 -2.52
C LYS A 74 12.67 -14.22 -1.72
N ARG A 75 12.35 -12.93 -1.64
CA ARG A 75 13.14 -11.95 -0.89
C ARG A 75 13.10 -12.25 0.61
N VAL A 76 11.92 -12.49 1.16
CA VAL A 76 11.73 -12.84 2.59
C VAL A 76 12.48 -14.13 2.93
N ARG A 77 12.40 -15.15 2.07
CA ARG A 77 13.12 -16.42 2.21
C ARG A 77 14.63 -16.23 2.19
N ASN A 78 15.13 -15.45 1.23
CA ASN A 78 16.56 -15.16 1.14
C ASN A 78 17.07 -14.39 2.36
N TYR A 79 16.27 -13.45 2.89
CA TYR A 79 16.63 -12.66 4.06
C TYR A 79 16.63 -13.48 5.37
N LEU A 80 15.59 -14.30 5.58
CA LEU A 80 15.44 -15.08 6.81
C LEU A 80 16.31 -16.34 6.83
N GLY A 81 16.64 -16.88 5.65
CA GLY A 81 17.42 -18.10 5.51
C GLY A 81 16.76 -19.27 6.25
N THR A 82 17.51 -19.92 7.13
CA THR A 82 17.02 -21.05 7.96
C THR A 82 15.88 -20.68 8.90
N ARG A 83 15.71 -19.38 9.23
CA ARG A 83 14.63 -18.91 10.10
C ARG A 83 13.30 -18.73 9.38
N TYR A 84 13.24 -18.90 8.06
CA TYR A 84 12.02 -18.69 7.28
C TYR A 84 10.86 -19.59 7.72
N ASP A 85 11.15 -20.85 8.06
CA ASP A 85 10.12 -21.79 8.53
C ASP A 85 9.55 -21.40 9.90
N HIS A 86 10.27 -20.56 10.65
CA HIS A 86 9.85 -19.97 11.92
C HIS A 86 9.65 -18.44 11.81
N ARG A 87 9.33 -17.93 10.62
CA ARG A 87 9.28 -16.48 10.33
C ARG A 87 8.34 -15.71 11.25
N ASN A 88 7.23 -16.30 11.68
CA ASN A 88 6.28 -15.64 12.59
C ASN A 88 6.94 -15.23 13.91
N ASN A 89 7.83 -16.07 14.46
CA ASN A 89 8.58 -15.74 15.68
C ASN A 89 9.58 -14.61 15.44
N VAL A 90 10.19 -14.58 14.24
CA VAL A 90 11.09 -13.49 13.85
C VAL A 90 10.31 -12.18 13.68
N PHE A 91 9.12 -12.23 13.06
CA PHE A 91 8.26 -11.06 12.86
C PHE A 91 7.79 -10.49 14.19
N ASP A 92 7.37 -11.35 15.13
CA ASP A 92 6.97 -10.95 16.47
C ASP A 92 8.13 -10.29 17.24
N TRP A 93 9.33 -10.89 17.17
CA TRP A 93 10.52 -10.32 17.78
C TRP A 93 10.88 -8.97 17.16
N ASP A 94 10.91 -8.86 15.82
CA ASP A 94 11.20 -7.61 15.12
C ASP A 94 10.19 -6.50 15.49
N LEU A 95 8.90 -6.84 15.59
CA LEU A 95 7.86 -5.91 16.01
C LEU A 95 8.12 -5.37 17.42
N HIS A 96 8.25 -6.26 18.39
CA HIS A 96 8.34 -5.86 19.79
C HIS A 96 9.70 -5.27 20.14
N MET A 97 10.79 -5.78 19.56
CA MET A 97 12.16 -5.38 19.92
C MET A 97 12.72 -4.26 19.05
N THR A 98 12.12 -3.99 17.89
CA THR A 98 12.57 -2.91 17.00
C THR A 98 11.47 -1.86 16.82
N LEU A 99 10.29 -2.26 16.35
CA LEU A 99 9.25 -1.30 15.97
C LEU A 99 8.53 -0.67 17.17
N HIS A 100 8.33 -1.37 18.27
CA HIS A 100 7.67 -0.78 19.44
C HIS A 100 8.57 0.13 20.27
N TYR A 101 9.89 0.14 20.01
CA TYR A 101 10.85 1.03 20.66
C TYR A 101 10.98 2.41 20.01
N ILE A 102 10.49 2.57 18.78
CA ILE A 102 10.40 3.87 18.11
C ILE A 102 9.16 4.62 18.57
N ASP A 103 9.24 5.95 18.60
CA ASP A 103 8.10 6.79 18.93
C ASP A 103 6.93 6.56 17.96
N GLY A 104 5.71 6.47 18.49
CA GLY A 104 4.52 6.09 17.72
C GLY A 104 4.40 4.60 17.36
N GLY A 105 5.49 3.83 17.39
CA GLY A 105 5.55 2.46 16.87
C GLY A 105 4.69 1.43 17.63
N ASN A 106 4.45 1.65 18.92
CA ASN A 106 3.54 0.83 19.75
C ASN A 106 2.07 0.83 19.28
N ARG A 107 1.71 1.72 18.34
CA ARG A 107 0.37 1.76 17.70
C ARG A 107 0.22 0.75 16.57
N ILE A 108 1.29 0.15 16.08
CA ILE A 108 1.19 -0.88 15.05
C ILE A 108 0.84 -2.20 15.73
N THR A 109 -0.30 -2.77 15.35
CA THR A 109 -0.74 -4.06 15.89
C THR A 109 0.07 -5.22 15.31
N ASN A 110 0.17 -6.32 16.07
CA ASN A 110 0.83 -7.54 15.59
C ASN A 110 0.19 -8.06 14.29
N ARG A 111 -1.15 -7.94 14.18
CA ARG A 111 -1.89 -8.34 12.98
C ARG A 111 -1.49 -7.53 11.75
N GLU A 112 -1.40 -6.20 11.85
CA GLU A 112 -0.99 -5.34 10.74
C GLU A 112 0.45 -5.65 10.32
N TYR A 113 1.36 -5.74 11.30
CA TYR A 113 2.78 -5.97 11.01
C TYR A 113 3.05 -7.35 10.40
N THR A 114 2.49 -8.41 10.99
CA THR A 114 2.64 -9.79 10.50
C THR A 114 2.04 -9.93 9.11
N TYR A 115 0.85 -9.37 8.87
CA TYR A 115 0.22 -9.41 7.56
C TYR A 115 1.06 -8.72 6.49
N TRP A 116 1.60 -7.54 6.80
CA TRP A 116 2.51 -6.83 5.90
C TRP A 116 3.81 -7.61 5.65
N ARG A 117 4.46 -8.16 6.69
CA ARG A 117 5.70 -8.96 6.53
C ARG A 117 5.49 -10.21 5.66
N ASP A 118 4.33 -10.85 5.76
CA ASP A 118 4.02 -12.07 5.00
C ASP A 118 3.62 -11.77 3.55
N THR A 119 2.88 -10.68 3.31
CA THR A 119 2.26 -10.41 2.00
C THR A 119 2.86 -9.22 1.23
N GLY A 120 3.49 -8.28 1.92
CA GLY A 120 3.93 -6.98 1.41
C GLY A 120 2.81 -5.96 1.23
N VAL A 121 1.63 -6.20 1.83
CA VAL A 121 0.47 -5.28 1.77
C VAL A 121 0.39 -4.48 3.07
N ALA A 122 0.72 -3.19 3.03
CA ALA A 122 0.70 -2.30 4.19
C ALA A 122 -0.68 -1.68 4.47
N TYR A 123 -1.40 -1.31 3.41
CA TYR A 123 -2.70 -0.66 3.48
C TYR A 123 -3.82 -1.64 3.14
N THR A 124 -4.65 -1.95 4.14
CA THR A 124 -5.82 -2.83 4.00
C THR A 124 -7.12 -2.04 4.22
N PHE A 125 -8.08 -2.26 3.33
CA PHE A 125 -9.42 -1.67 3.41
C PHE A 125 -10.44 -2.78 3.61
N LEU A 126 -11.48 -2.52 4.41
CA LEU A 126 -12.48 -3.55 4.75
C LEU A 126 -13.36 -3.95 3.56
N GLU A 127 -13.46 -3.07 2.56
CA GLU A 127 -14.46 -3.16 1.50
C GLU A 127 -14.04 -4.11 0.37
N THR A 128 -12.74 -4.28 0.13
CA THR A 128 -12.23 -4.99 -1.05
C THR A 128 -10.81 -5.45 -0.85
N ASP A 129 -10.55 -6.70 -1.22
CA ASP A 129 -9.24 -7.32 -1.18
C ASP A 129 -8.30 -6.81 -2.28
N CYS A 130 -7.01 -6.80 -1.97
CA CYS A 130 -5.94 -6.48 -2.92
C CYS A 130 -5.51 -7.75 -3.65
N THR A 131 -5.91 -7.90 -4.91
CA THR A 131 -5.66 -9.11 -5.73
C THR A 131 -4.71 -8.87 -6.89
N GLU A 132 -4.59 -7.62 -7.35
CA GLU A 132 -3.82 -7.28 -8.55
C GLU A 132 -2.37 -6.94 -8.20
N PRO A 133 -1.38 -7.35 -9.02
CA PRO A 133 0.00 -6.95 -8.81
C PRO A 133 0.19 -5.43 -8.87
N ASN A 134 0.99 -4.88 -7.96
CA ASN A 134 1.42 -3.50 -8.05
C ASN A 134 2.59 -3.34 -9.03
N TYR A 135 2.30 -2.96 -10.27
CA TYR A 135 3.30 -2.79 -11.32
C TYR A 135 4.28 -1.63 -11.07
N THR A 136 3.99 -0.70 -10.15
CA THR A 136 4.92 0.40 -9.82
C THR A 136 6.17 -0.07 -9.09
N PHE A 137 6.12 -1.26 -8.48
CA PHE A 137 7.24 -1.89 -7.80
C PHE A 137 8.08 -2.80 -8.71
N ALA A 138 7.79 -2.85 -10.00
CA ALA A 138 8.60 -3.60 -10.95
C ALA A 138 9.98 -2.95 -11.16
N LEU A 139 11.02 -3.78 -11.18
CA LEU A 139 12.41 -3.38 -11.42
C LEU A 139 13.00 -4.10 -12.63
N ALA A 140 14.03 -3.48 -13.21
CA ALA A 140 14.83 -4.04 -14.29
C ALA A 140 13.96 -4.49 -15.47
N LEU A 141 13.27 -3.53 -16.10
CA LEU A 141 12.41 -3.80 -17.24
C LEU A 141 13.25 -4.22 -18.46
N LEU A 142 13.03 -5.42 -18.96
CA LEU A 142 13.58 -5.92 -20.21
C LEU A 142 12.57 -5.77 -21.33
N LYS A 143 13.00 -5.13 -22.41
CA LYS A 143 12.23 -5.01 -23.64
C LYS A 143 12.67 -6.08 -24.63
N ASP A 144 11.77 -6.98 -24.99
CA ASP A 144 11.92 -7.98 -26.04
C ASP A 144 10.86 -7.73 -27.13
N GLY A 145 11.28 -7.04 -28.20
CA GLY A 145 10.36 -6.50 -29.20
C GLY A 145 9.34 -5.56 -28.58
N ASP A 146 8.06 -5.92 -28.68
CA ASP A 146 6.93 -5.17 -28.10
C ASP A 146 6.59 -5.59 -26.65
N LYS A 147 7.18 -6.69 -26.16
CA LYS A 147 6.93 -7.17 -24.80
C LYS A 147 7.91 -6.49 -23.84
N ILE A 148 7.39 -6.02 -22.72
CA ILE A 148 8.18 -5.49 -21.61
C ILE A 148 7.93 -6.37 -20.41
N THR A 149 8.99 -6.93 -19.83
CA THR A 149 8.93 -7.84 -18.69
C THR A 149 9.76 -7.30 -17.54
N ALA A 150 9.25 -7.46 -16.32
CA ALA A 150 10.00 -7.11 -15.11
C ALA A 150 10.77 -8.33 -14.60
N ILE A 151 12.06 -8.15 -14.31
CA ILE A 151 12.89 -9.23 -13.76
C ILE A 151 12.72 -9.32 -12.24
N ASP A 152 12.60 -8.19 -11.58
CA ASP A 152 12.72 -8.13 -10.12
C ASP A 152 11.74 -7.13 -9.51
N TYR A 153 11.75 -7.10 -8.19
CA TYR A 153 10.90 -6.31 -7.32
C TYR A 153 11.71 -5.23 -6.59
N PHE A 154 11.25 -3.99 -6.69
CA PHE A 154 11.74 -2.86 -5.92
C PHE A 154 10.80 -2.58 -4.76
N GLY A 155 11.14 -3.14 -3.61
CA GLY A 155 10.58 -2.74 -2.34
C GLY A 155 11.34 -3.37 -1.20
N ASP A 156 11.38 -2.66 -0.08
CA ASP A 156 12.17 -3.05 1.07
C ASP A 156 11.39 -4.01 1.98
N ILE A 157 12.09 -5.02 2.49
CA ILE A 157 11.58 -6.04 3.41
C ILE A 157 12.30 -6.01 4.77
N ILE A 158 13.43 -5.30 4.86
CA ILE A 158 14.30 -5.21 6.04
C ILE A 158 14.10 -3.86 6.73
N ASN A 159 14.25 -2.77 5.96
CA ASN A 159 13.83 -1.42 6.39
C ASN A 159 12.47 -1.06 5.76
N GLY A 160 11.74 -2.10 5.34
CA GLY A 160 10.44 -2.05 4.70
C GLY A 160 9.41 -1.31 5.56
N PRO A 161 8.55 -0.54 4.92
CA PRO A 161 8.45 0.88 5.16
C PRO A 161 7.84 1.11 6.54
N PHE A 162 8.71 1.27 7.53
CA PHE A 162 8.43 2.12 8.68
C PHE A 162 7.70 3.43 8.27
N PRO A 163 7.96 4.04 7.07
CA PRO A 163 7.15 5.15 6.55
C PRO A 163 5.73 4.84 6.01
N SER A 164 5.36 3.60 5.72
CA SER A 164 4.00 3.33 5.20
C SER A 164 2.96 3.24 6.30
N PHE A 165 3.39 2.98 7.53
CA PHE A 165 2.49 3.01 8.67
C PHE A 165 2.33 4.43 9.20
N GLY A 166 1.10 4.82 9.51
CA GLY A 166 0.80 6.05 10.21
C GLY A 166 1.11 5.86 11.68
N LEU A 167 2.19 6.49 12.15
CA LEU A 167 2.63 6.42 13.55
C LEU A 167 2.07 7.55 14.40
N ASP A 168 1.89 8.71 13.78
CA ASP A 168 1.51 9.95 14.44
C ASP A 168 0.43 10.68 13.63
N CYS A 169 -0.33 11.55 14.27
CA CYS A 169 -1.41 12.33 13.67
C CYS A 169 -1.69 13.55 14.55
N GLU A 170 -1.86 14.72 13.94
CA GLU A 170 -2.19 15.94 14.71
C GLU A 170 -3.58 15.91 15.37
N ASP A 171 -4.47 15.02 14.92
CA ASP A 171 -5.75 14.81 15.56
C ASP A 171 -5.60 13.82 16.74
N ASP A 172 -5.57 14.32 17.97
CA ASP A 172 -5.42 13.50 19.20
C ASP A 172 -6.44 12.35 19.30
N ASP A 173 -7.64 12.53 18.73
CA ASP A 173 -8.69 11.52 18.68
C ASP A 173 -8.25 10.25 17.92
N MET A 174 -7.34 10.37 16.95
CA MET A 174 -6.77 9.27 16.18
C MET A 174 -5.72 8.48 16.97
N LEU A 175 -5.10 9.10 17.97
CA LEU A 175 -4.03 8.51 18.78
C LEU A 175 -4.54 7.79 20.04
N LYS A 176 -5.85 7.71 20.23
CA LYS A 176 -6.45 7.09 21.42
C LYS A 176 -6.17 5.59 21.50
N MET A 177 -5.82 5.16 22.70
CA MET A 177 -5.62 3.78 23.07
C MET A 177 -6.77 3.30 23.97
N GLY A 178 -7.22 2.06 23.79
CA GLY A 178 -8.15 1.37 24.69
C GLY A 178 -7.63 -0.04 24.98
N ASN A 179 -7.65 -0.45 26.25
CA ASN A 179 -7.11 -1.76 26.69
C ASN A 179 -5.69 -2.03 26.18
N MET A 180 -4.81 -1.01 26.19
CA MET A 180 -3.43 -1.07 25.66
C MET A 180 -3.31 -1.36 24.16
N GLN A 181 -4.40 -1.22 23.40
CA GLN A 181 -4.42 -1.34 21.95
C GLN A 181 -4.86 -0.03 21.30
N PRO A 182 -4.38 0.28 20.08
CA PRO A 182 -4.84 1.43 19.32
C PRO A 182 -6.33 1.26 18.97
N LEU A 183 -7.11 2.34 19.06
CA LEU A 183 -8.52 2.32 18.65
C LEU A 183 -8.69 2.50 17.13
N LYS A 184 -7.67 3.02 16.45
CA LYS A 184 -7.64 3.30 15.01
C LYS A 184 -6.47 2.58 14.36
N ARG A 185 -6.65 2.14 13.11
CA ARG A 185 -5.61 1.45 12.35
C ARG A 185 -4.55 2.44 11.92
N SER A 186 -3.32 1.95 11.74
CA SER A 186 -2.25 2.74 11.14
C SER A 186 -2.62 3.26 9.74
N VAL A 187 -3.44 2.49 9.00
CA VAL A 187 -4.00 2.91 7.70
C VAL A 187 -4.88 4.15 7.84
N ASP A 188 -5.72 4.20 8.88
CA ASP A 188 -6.64 5.31 9.12
C ASP A 188 -5.86 6.59 9.49
N LEU A 189 -4.77 6.44 10.26
CA LEU A 189 -3.85 7.56 10.58
C LEU A 189 -3.18 8.09 9.31
N THR A 190 -2.70 7.20 8.44
CA THR A 190 -2.07 7.59 7.17
C THR A 190 -3.06 8.33 6.28
N GLU A 191 -4.29 7.82 6.16
CA GLU A 191 -5.36 8.44 5.39
C GLU A 191 -5.70 9.84 5.92
N ARG A 192 -5.79 9.99 7.25
CA ARG A 192 -6.05 11.29 7.88
C ARG A 192 -4.95 12.30 7.56
N ASN A 193 -3.69 11.90 7.70
CA ASN A 193 -2.55 12.76 7.42
C ASN A 193 -2.48 13.16 5.95
N LEU A 194 -2.70 12.21 5.02
CA LEU A 194 -2.70 12.51 3.59
C LEU A 194 -3.85 13.43 3.19
N THR A 195 -5.05 13.21 3.73
CA THR A 195 -6.21 14.07 3.51
C THR A 195 -5.90 15.51 3.93
N ARG A 196 -5.31 15.66 5.11
CA ARG A 196 -4.87 16.95 5.62
C ARG A 196 -3.80 17.59 4.72
N MET A 197 -2.71 16.89 4.44
CA MET A 197 -1.61 17.43 3.62
C MET A 197 -2.10 17.90 2.26
N LEU A 198 -2.92 17.09 1.58
CA LEU A 198 -3.46 17.43 0.28
C LEU A 198 -4.41 18.63 0.34
N TYR A 199 -5.27 18.69 1.37
CA TYR A 199 -6.16 19.85 1.58
C TYR A 199 -5.37 21.13 1.82
N GLU A 200 -4.36 21.10 2.68
CA GLU A 200 -3.56 22.26 3.04
C GLU A 200 -2.74 22.77 1.84
N ILE A 201 -2.20 21.87 1.02
CA ILE A 201 -1.52 22.21 -0.23
C ILE A 201 -2.49 22.88 -1.21
N GLU A 202 -3.69 22.32 -1.40
CA GLU A 202 -4.66 22.83 -2.36
C GLU A 202 -5.27 24.17 -1.93
N ASN A 203 -5.63 24.30 -0.65
CA ASN A 203 -6.43 25.42 -0.14
C ASN A 203 -5.59 26.48 0.58
N GLN A 204 -4.31 26.21 0.86
CA GLN A 204 -3.39 27.09 1.60
C GLN A 204 -3.96 27.53 2.96
N LYS A 205 -4.75 26.65 3.60
CA LYS A 205 -5.42 26.89 4.87
C LYS A 205 -5.29 25.65 5.76
N PRO A 206 -5.17 25.82 7.09
CA PRO A 206 -5.12 24.68 8.01
C PRO A 206 -6.34 23.78 7.85
N TYR A 207 -6.12 22.49 7.73
CA TYR A 207 -7.19 21.51 7.70
C TYR A 207 -7.79 21.39 9.11
N LYS A 208 -9.12 21.47 9.21
CA LYS A 208 -9.85 21.14 10.44
C LYS A 208 -10.81 20.01 10.10
N HIS A 209 -10.55 18.85 10.67
CA HIS A 209 -11.42 17.71 10.43
C HIS A 209 -12.83 17.97 10.99
N LYS A 210 -13.85 17.77 10.16
CA LYS A 210 -15.26 17.99 10.53
C LYS A 210 -15.97 16.64 10.58
N GLY A 211 -16.03 16.03 11.76
CA GLY A 211 -16.74 14.77 12.00
C GLY A 211 -16.02 13.89 13.01
N LYS A 212 -16.76 13.07 13.76
CA LYS A 212 -16.17 12.02 14.62
C LYS A 212 -15.99 10.69 13.86
N THR A 213 -16.59 10.59 12.67
CA THR A 213 -16.96 9.33 12.03
C THR A 213 -17.07 9.51 10.51
N ASP A 214 -16.00 9.93 9.85
CA ASP A 214 -15.79 9.28 8.55
C ASP A 214 -15.47 7.82 8.90
N ASN A 215 -16.17 6.86 8.29
CA ASN A 215 -16.13 5.43 8.60
C ASN A 215 -14.75 4.80 8.33
N LEU A 216 -13.73 5.29 9.03
CA LEU A 216 -12.40 4.74 9.10
C LEU A 216 -12.53 3.43 9.89
N GLY A 217 -12.35 2.32 9.18
CA GLY A 217 -12.64 0.98 9.66
C GLY A 217 -12.10 0.75 11.07
N VAL A 218 -12.99 0.50 12.02
CA VAL A 218 -12.60 0.21 13.40
C VAL A 218 -11.75 -1.07 13.42
N ILE A 219 -10.67 -1.07 14.21
CA ILE A 219 -9.97 -2.33 14.53
C ILE A 219 -10.97 -3.22 15.25
N ILE A 220 -11.42 -4.29 14.59
CA ILE A 220 -12.19 -5.35 15.26
C ILE A 220 -11.19 -6.07 16.17
N THR A 221 -11.07 -5.58 17.41
CA THR A 221 -10.22 -6.18 18.45
C THR A 221 -10.83 -7.49 18.98
N GLU A 222 -12.16 -7.64 18.89
CA GLU A 222 -12.88 -8.88 19.18
C GLU A 222 -14.04 -9.06 18.19
N LEU A 223 -14.21 -10.29 17.70
CA LEU A 223 -15.42 -10.64 16.95
C LEU A 223 -16.63 -10.41 17.88
N PRO A 224 -17.63 -9.61 17.48
CA PRO A 224 -18.88 -9.58 18.23
C PRO A 224 -19.38 -11.03 18.30
N LYS A 225 -19.76 -11.50 19.50
CA LYS A 225 -20.45 -12.78 19.66
C LYS A 225 -21.80 -12.68 18.97
N VAL A 226 -21.80 -12.85 17.65
CA VAL A 226 -23.01 -12.99 16.86
C VAL A 226 -23.59 -14.33 17.30
N LYS A 227 -24.68 -14.29 18.06
CA LYS A 227 -25.52 -15.47 18.24
C LYS A 227 -26.05 -15.81 16.85
N ILE A 228 -25.44 -16.81 16.23
CA ILE A 228 -25.99 -17.45 15.05
C ILE A 228 -27.35 -17.99 15.50
N GLN A 229 -28.44 -17.32 15.11
CA GLN A 229 -29.75 -17.91 15.21
C GLN A 229 -29.74 -19.10 14.25
N GLU A 230 -29.94 -20.30 14.81
CA GLU A 230 -30.11 -21.52 14.05
C GLU A 230 -31.20 -21.28 13.00
N VAL A 231 -30.80 -21.25 11.73
CA VAL A 231 -31.74 -21.30 10.62
C VAL A 231 -32.38 -22.68 10.69
N GLN A 232 -33.60 -22.73 11.23
CA GLN A 232 -34.41 -23.94 11.24
C GLN A 232 -34.55 -24.42 9.78
N SER A 233 -34.00 -25.60 9.54
CA SER A 233 -34.15 -26.34 8.30
C SER A 233 -35.63 -26.70 8.11
N TYR A 234 -36.34 -25.96 7.25
CA TYR A 234 -37.55 -26.47 6.63
C TYR A 234 -37.16 -27.43 5.50
N ILE A 235 -36.76 -28.64 5.90
CA ILE A 235 -36.93 -29.82 5.07
C ILE A 235 -38.22 -30.47 5.56
N THR A 236 -39.35 -30.03 5.01
CA THR A 236 -40.57 -30.85 5.02
C THR A 236 -40.65 -31.57 3.68
N SER A 237 -40.30 -32.84 3.75
CA SER A 237 -40.71 -33.92 2.86
C SER A 237 -42.17 -33.77 2.38
N SER A 238 -42.37 -33.74 1.07
CA SER A 238 -43.50 -34.32 0.32
C SER A 238 -43.14 -34.32 -1.17
#